data_AF-A0A940ZYW5-F1
#
_entry.id   AF-A0A940ZYW5-F1
#
_cell.length_a   1.000
_cell.length_b   1.000
_cell.length_c   1.000
_cell.angle_alpha   90.00
_cell.angle_beta   90.00
_cell.angle_gamma   90.00
#
_symmetry.space_group_name_H-M   'P 1'
#
loop_
_entity.id
_entity.type
_entity.pdbx_description
1 polymer ?
#
loop_
_entity_poly.entity_id
_entity_poly.type
_entity_poly.pdbx_seq_one_letter_code
_entity_poly.pdbx_strand_id
1 'polypeptide(L)'
;MKTVPACLTCVLGDVYAAAQQVTRDPVVQLQVAKDCMRFLADSFGHGRVPSYYITEVHRILKRDTGVATPFAENRDQLNRVAMELAPTIQAQAERLEGLARFRFLALWALAGNSLDSRTVGIGYSFEPAQMRQHLQSYVDRGMARDDVDRLYERILAGTPVLYLHDNVGEIALDALFIQEIRRHGCHVTSALRGGPITSDATMEDGRTVGLDRAVDRLIQAGPDTLGISWEEASPELREAMRA
;
A
#
# COMPACT_ATOMS: atom_id res chain seq x y z
N MET A 1 -0.47 -17.62 -1.27
CA MET A 1 0.49 -17.71 -2.38
C MET A 1 1.68 -18.55 -1.93
N LYS A 2 2.33 -19.33 -2.80
CA LYS A 2 3.57 -20.06 -2.47
C LYS A 2 4.71 -19.51 -3.31
N THR A 3 5.91 -19.47 -2.74
CA THR A 3 7.12 -19.15 -3.52
C THR A 3 7.39 -20.25 -4.53
N VAL A 4 7.69 -19.84 -5.75
CA VAL A 4 8.07 -20.73 -6.87
C VAL A 4 9.39 -20.26 -7.46
N PRO A 5 10.11 -21.09 -8.25
CA PRO A 5 11.40 -20.70 -8.82
C PRO A 5 11.38 -19.37 -9.60
N ALA A 6 10.29 -19.09 -10.32
CA ALA A 6 10.10 -17.83 -11.06
C ALA A 6 10.07 -16.58 -10.15
N CYS A 7 9.78 -16.72 -8.84
CA CYS A 7 9.84 -15.60 -7.92
C CYS A 7 11.27 -15.09 -7.73
N LEU A 8 12.30 -15.93 -7.92
CA LEU A 8 13.70 -15.53 -7.73
C LEU A 8 14.09 -14.34 -8.62
N THR A 9 13.66 -14.36 -9.88
CA THR A 9 13.94 -13.28 -10.83
C THR A 9 13.18 -12.00 -10.46
N CYS A 10 11.97 -12.11 -9.91
CA CYS A 10 11.22 -10.94 -9.43
C CYS A 10 11.91 -10.31 -8.22
N VAL A 11 12.34 -11.11 -7.23
CA VAL A 11 13.01 -10.60 -6.02
C VAL A 11 14.32 -9.89 -6.37
N LEU A 12 15.15 -10.51 -7.21
CA LEU A 12 16.42 -9.92 -7.64
C LEU A 12 16.22 -8.67 -8.51
N GLY A 13 15.25 -8.70 -9.43
CA GLY A 13 14.93 -7.56 -10.27
C GLY A 13 14.44 -6.35 -9.47
N ASP A 14 13.56 -6.59 -8.50
CA ASP A 14 12.99 -5.57 -7.63
C ASP A 14 14.06 -4.87 -6.78
N VAL A 15 14.92 -5.63 -6.07
CA VAL A 15 15.97 -5.02 -5.24
C VAL A 15 17.06 -4.33 -6.07
N TYR A 16 17.36 -4.84 -7.28
CA TYR A 16 18.31 -4.19 -8.18
C TYR A 16 17.78 -2.84 -8.68
N ALA A 17 16.52 -2.80 -9.14
CA ALA A 17 15.87 -1.55 -9.54
C ALA A 17 15.80 -0.55 -8.37
N ALA A 18 15.56 -1.05 -7.14
CA ALA A 18 15.60 -0.23 -5.94
C ALA A 18 16.99 0.34 -5.66
N ALA A 19 18.04 -0.48 -5.73
CA ALA A 19 19.43 -0.04 -5.51
C ALA A 19 19.85 1.08 -6.48
N GLN A 20 19.44 1.00 -7.74
CA GLN A 20 19.71 2.02 -8.76
C GLN A 20 19.06 3.38 -8.46
N GLN A 21 17.94 3.38 -7.75
CA GLN A 21 17.25 4.61 -7.35
C GLN A 21 17.80 5.18 -6.03
N VAL A 22 18.25 4.30 -5.12
CA VAL A 22 18.74 4.71 -3.79
C VAL A 22 20.18 5.24 -3.85
N THR A 23 21.03 4.73 -4.75
CA THR A 23 22.43 5.19 -4.85
C THR A 23 22.95 5.14 -6.29
N ARG A 24 23.86 6.07 -6.61
CA ARG A 24 24.61 6.08 -7.88
C ARG A 24 25.97 5.41 -7.79
N ASP A 25 26.39 4.96 -6.60
CA ASP A 25 27.69 4.30 -6.41
C ASP A 25 27.63 2.83 -6.86
N PRO A 26 28.35 2.45 -7.95
CA PRO A 26 28.33 1.08 -8.45
C PRO A 26 28.97 0.08 -7.48
N VAL A 27 29.86 0.50 -6.57
CA VAL A 27 30.45 -0.36 -5.55
C VAL A 27 29.39 -0.76 -4.54
N VAL A 28 28.58 0.19 -4.08
CA VAL A 28 27.46 -0.07 -3.16
C VAL A 28 26.40 -0.91 -3.84
N GLN A 29 26.03 -0.62 -5.09
CA GLN A 29 25.06 -1.44 -5.85
C GLN A 29 25.53 -2.89 -5.98
N LEU A 30 26.81 -3.11 -6.29
CA LEU A 30 27.38 -4.46 -6.38
C LEU A 30 27.40 -5.16 -5.01
N GLN A 31 27.66 -4.43 -3.93
CA GLN A 31 27.62 -4.97 -2.57
C GLN A 31 26.22 -5.46 -2.21
N VAL A 32 25.19 -4.64 -2.43
CA VAL A 32 23.77 -5.00 -2.22
C VAL A 32 23.43 -6.26 -3.00
N ALA A 33 23.78 -6.32 -4.29
CA ALA A 33 23.50 -7.47 -5.13
C ALA A 33 24.17 -8.75 -4.59
N LYS A 34 25.44 -8.68 -4.20
CA LYS A 34 26.17 -9.82 -3.63
C LYS A 34 25.57 -10.31 -2.32
N ASP A 35 25.17 -9.39 -1.44
CA ASP A 35 24.58 -9.73 -0.14
C ASP A 35 23.18 -10.33 -0.30
N CYS A 36 22.37 -9.79 -1.21
CA CYS A 36 21.07 -10.36 -1.57
C CYS A 36 21.21 -11.77 -2.18
N MET A 37 22.14 -11.96 -3.12
CA MET A 37 22.37 -13.27 -3.73
C MET A 37 22.84 -14.32 -2.71
N ARG A 38 23.69 -13.94 -1.75
CA ARG A 38 24.10 -14.83 -0.65
C ARG A 38 22.90 -15.23 0.20
N PHE A 39 22.11 -14.26 0.66
CA PHE A 39 20.89 -14.53 1.42
C PHE A 39 19.91 -15.46 0.66
N LEU A 40 19.67 -15.20 -0.63
CA LEU A 40 18.76 -16.00 -1.44
C LEU A 40 19.31 -17.40 -1.71
N ALA A 41 20.61 -17.56 -1.95
CA ALA A 41 21.23 -18.87 -2.13
C ALA A 41 21.04 -19.77 -0.90
N ASP A 42 21.11 -19.18 0.31
CA ASP A 42 21.00 -19.90 1.57
C ASP A 42 19.55 -20.18 2.00
N SER A 43 18.60 -19.30 1.66
CA SER A 43 17.26 -19.29 2.26
C SER A 43 16.08 -19.42 1.28
N PHE A 44 16.29 -19.17 -0.01
CA PHE A 44 15.20 -19.12 -0.98
C PHE A 44 14.59 -20.50 -1.20
N GLY A 45 13.27 -20.61 -1.05
CA GLY A 45 12.57 -21.87 -1.15
C GLY A 45 11.07 -21.74 -0.98
N HIS A 46 10.41 -22.88 -0.86
CA HIS A 46 8.94 -22.97 -0.86
C HIS A 46 8.33 -22.80 0.54
N GLY A 47 9.17 -22.76 1.58
CA GLY A 47 8.75 -22.71 2.99
C GLY A 47 8.20 -21.35 3.42
N ARG A 48 8.54 -20.27 2.70
CA ARG A 48 8.06 -18.91 2.96
C ARG A 48 7.34 -18.34 1.73
N VAL A 49 6.54 -17.29 1.95
CA VAL A 49 5.84 -16.55 0.90
C VAL A 49 6.80 -15.59 0.17
N PRO A 50 6.52 -15.18 -1.07
CA PRO A 50 7.42 -14.29 -1.82
C PRO A 50 7.71 -12.96 -1.09
N SER A 51 6.71 -12.39 -0.40
CA SER A 51 6.87 -11.12 0.31
C SER A 51 7.87 -11.17 1.45
N TYR A 52 8.11 -12.35 2.05
CA TYR A 52 9.19 -12.55 3.03
C TYR A 52 10.55 -12.28 2.38
N TYR A 53 10.82 -12.90 1.23
CA TYR A 53 12.10 -12.75 0.54
C TYR A 53 12.31 -11.32 0.04
N ILE A 54 11.27 -10.66 -0.46
CA ILE A 54 11.33 -9.25 -0.86
C ILE A 54 11.64 -8.37 0.36
N THR A 55 10.98 -8.62 1.49
CA THR A 55 11.25 -7.90 2.75
C THR A 55 12.71 -7.99 3.15
N GLU A 56 13.27 -9.19 3.16
CA GLU A 56 14.66 -9.40 3.59
C GLU A 56 15.68 -8.77 2.65
N VAL A 57 15.48 -8.83 1.33
CA VAL A 57 16.41 -8.15 0.39
C VAL A 57 16.31 -6.62 0.48
N HIS A 58 15.14 -6.06 0.78
CA HIS A 58 15.00 -4.62 1.04
C HIS A 58 15.64 -4.21 2.37
N ARG A 59 15.61 -5.06 3.39
CA ARG A 59 16.37 -4.84 4.64
C ARG A 59 17.88 -4.85 4.39
N ILE A 60 18.37 -5.76 3.53
CA ILE A 60 19.77 -5.76 3.06
C ILE A 60 20.10 -4.46 2.34
N LEU A 61 19.25 -4.02 1.41
CA LEU A 61 19.41 -2.75 0.69
C LEU A 61 19.56 -1.57 1.67
N LYS A 62 18.67 -1.44 2.67
CA LYS A 62 18.74 -0.37 3.67
C LYS A 62 20.03 -0.43 4.48
N ARG A 63 20.43 -1.63 4.92
CA ARG A 63 21.65 -1.85 5.69
C ARG A 63 22.89 -1.42 4.92
N ASP A 64 23.01 -1.85 3.67
CA ASP A 64 24.22 -1.65 2.87
C ASP A 64 24.33 -0.22 2.30
N THR A 65 23.19 0.44 2.08
CA THR A 65 23.14 1.84 1.61
C THR A 65 23.12 2.87 2.74
N GLY A 66 22.74 2.47 3.96
CA GLY A 66 22.49 3.37 5.09
C GLY A 66 21.23 4.23 4.93
N VAL A 67 20.42 4.02 3.89
CA VAL A 67 19.20 4.78 3.61
C VAL A 67 18.01 4.13 4.31
N ALA A 68 17.54 4.75 5.40
CA ALA A 68 16.44 4.21 6.21
C ALA A 68 15.08 4.19 5.46
N THR A 69 14.82 5.22 4.64
CA THR A 69 13.58 5.39 3.88
C THR A 69 13.88 5.45 2.39
N PRO A 70 13.99 4.30 1.71
CA PRO A 70 14.05 4.28 0.25
C PRO A 70 12.84 5.00 -0.36
N PHE A 71 13.08 5.73 -1.45
CA PHE A 71 12.04 6.41 -2.25
C PHE A 71 11.25 7.52 -1.54
N ALA A 72 11.78 8.13 -0.48
CA ALA A 72 11.07 9.16 0.32
C ALA A 72 10.39 10.24 -0.55
N GLU A 73 11.12 10.85 -1.49
CA GLU A 73 10.59 11.90 -2.36
C GLU A 73 9.39 11.42 -3.21
N ASN A 74 9.50 10.22 -3.78
CA ASN A 74 8.44 9.62 -4.58
C ASN A 74 7.20 9.32 -3.73
N ARG A 75 7.41 8.81 -2.50
CA ARG A 75 6.32 8.52 -1.56
C ARG A 75 5.55 9.79 -1.18
N ASP A 76 6.28 10.85 -0.84
CA ASP A 76 5.71 12.16 -0.52
C ASP A 76 4.95 12.76 -1.69
N GLN A 77 5.49 12.61 -2.90
CA GLN A 77 4.82 13.08 -4.12
C GLN A 77 3.51 12.34 -4.37
N LEU A 78 3.49 11.02 -4.26
CA LEU A 78 2.27 10.23 -4.44
C LEU A 78 1.18 10.60 -3.42
N ASN A 79 1.54 10.73 -2.14
CA ASN A 79 0.61 11.20 -1.11
C ASN A 79 0.07 12.60 -1.44
N ARG A 80 0.95 13.55 -1.82
CA ARG A 80 0.55 14.93 -2.14
C ARG A 80 -0.44 14.99 -3.29
N VAL A 81 -0.12 14.35 -4.42
CA VAL A 81 -0.99 14.38 -5.60
C VAL A 81 -2.33 13.71 -5.29
N ALA A 82 -2.35 12.62 -4.51
CA ALA A 82 -3.61 11.97 -4.14
C ALA A 82 -4.47 12.83 -3.20
N MET A 83 -3.83 13.53 -2.25
CA MET A 83 -4.50 14.52 -1.39
C MET A 83 -5.09 15.69 -2.20
N GLU A 84 -4.43 16.13 -3.27
CA GLU A 84 -4.96 17.18 -4.16
C GLU A 84 -6.19 16.70 -4.97
N LEU A 85 -6.26 15.40 -5.29
CA LEU A 85 -7.41 14.81 -5.98
C LEU A 85 -8.60 14.54 -5.06
N ALA A 86 -8.35 14.20 -3.80
CA ALA A 86 -9.37 13.79 -2.84
C ALA A 86 -10.57 14.76 -2.72
N PRO A 87 -10.39 16.11 -2.65
CA PRO A 87 -11.52 17.04 -2.60
C PRO A 87 -12.43 16.97 -3.83
N THR A 88 -11.88 16.74 -5.02
CA THR A 88 -12.66 16.63 -6.25
C THR A 88 -13.50 15.35 -6.25
N ILE A 89 -12.91 14.23 -5.81
CA ILE A 89 -13.59 12.93 -5.70
C ILE A 89 -14.69 13.01 -4.64
N GLN A 90 -14.41 13.64 -3.49
CA GLN A 90 -15.39 13.86 -2.43
C GLN A 90 -16.60 14.68 -2.93
N ALA A 91 -16.38 15.79 -3.64
CA ALA A 91 -17.44 16.62 -4.20
C ALA A 91 -18.30 15.87 -5.23
N GLN A 92 -17.73 14.88 -5.95
CA GLN A 92 -18.50 13.99 -6.83
C GLN A 92 -19.32 12.99 -6.01
N ALA A 93 -18.75 12.40 -4.97
CA ALA A 93 -19.45 11.47 -4.08
C ALA A 93 -20.63 12.13 -3.35
N GLU A 94 -20.55 13.43 -3.05
CA GLU A 94 -21.64 14.22 -2.42
C GLU A 94 -22.90 14.35 -3.28
N ARG A 95 -22.81 14.07 -4.58
CA ARG A 95 -23.96 14.05 -5.50
C ARG A 95 -24.60 12.67 -5.61
N LEU A 96 -24.07 11.69 -4.88
CA LEU A 96 -24.51 10.30 -4.88
C LEU A 96 -24.99 9.94 -3.47
N GLU A 97 -25.84 8.93 -3.37
CA GLU A 97 -26.35 8.42 -2.09
C GLU A 97 -26.36 6.89 -2.05
N GLY A 98 -26.43 6.35 -0.83
CA GLY A 98 -26.53 4.91 -0.56
C GLY A 98 -25.47 4.09 -1.28
N LEU A 99 -25.90 2.97 -1.88
CA LEU A 99 -25.02 2.04 -2.57
C LEU A 99 -24.25 2.69 -3.73
N ALA A 100 -24.83 3.66 -4.44
CA ALA A 100 -24.16 4.33 -5.56
C ALA A 100 -22.94 5.14 -5.09
N ARG A 101 -23.10 5.86 -3.97
CA ARG A 101 -22.00 6.60 -3.33
C ARG A 101 -20.94 5.65 -2.78
N PHE A 102 -21.36 4.61 -2.08
CA PHE A 102 -20.47 3.60 -1.52
C PHE A 102 -19.62 2.93 -2.60
N ARG A 103 -20.25 2.51 -3.70
CA ARG A 103 -19.59 1.90 -4.87
C ARG A 103 -18.62 2.86 -5.55
N PHE A 104 -19.01 4.13 -5.71
CA PHE A 104 -18.14 5.14 -6.29
C PHE A 104 -16.84 5.28 -5.49
N LEU A 105 -16.93 5.41 -4.16
CA LEU A 105 -15.75 5.53 -3.30
C LEU A 105 -14.93 4.24 -3.22
N ALA A 106 -15.57 3.07 -3.23
CA ALA A 106 -14.88 1.78 -3.29
C ALA A 106 -14.04 1.64 -4.57
N LEU A 107 -14.58 2.06 -5.72
CA LEU A 107 -13.85 2.04 -6.99
C LEU A 107 -12.65 3.00 -6.98
N TRP A 108 -12.78 4.17 -6.38
CA TRP A 108 -11.67 5.12 -6.26
C TRP A 108 -10.57 4.63 -5.31
N ALA A 109 -10.94 4.03 -4.17
CA ALA A 109 -9.98 3.37 -3.29
C ALA A 109 -9.22 2.27 -4.04
N LEU A 110 -9.95 1.38 -4.73
CA LEU A 110 -9.36 0.30 -5.53
C LEU A 110 -8.45 0.83 -6.66
N ALA A 111 -8.88 1.88 -7.37
CA ALA A 111 -8.08 2.50 -8.42
C ALA A 111 -6.79 3.12 -7.85
N GLY A 112 -6.81 3.63 -6.62
CA GLY A 112 -5.65 4.17 -5.93
C GLY A 112 -4.47 3.20 -5.87
N ASN A 113 -4.72 1.90 -5.78
CA ASN A 113 -3.66 0.89 -5.77
C ASN A 113 -2.90 0.79 -7.12
N SER A 114 -3.43 1.35 -8.21
CA SER A 114 -2.70 1.43 -9.49
C SER A 114 -1.56 2.46 -9.47
N LEU A 115 -1.45 3.26 -8.40
CA LEU A 115 -0.36 4.21 -8.17
C LEU A 115 0.94 3.54 -7.66
N ASP A 116 0.96 2.21 -7.52
CA ASP A 116 2.16 1.48 -7.09
C ASP A 116 3.35 1.82 -8.00
N SER A 117 4.38 2.43 -7.40
CA SER A 117 5.61 2.88 -8.06
C SER A 117 6.44 1.73 -8.67
N ARG A 118 6.11 0.47 -8.33
CA ARG A 118 6.69 -0.72 -8.97
C ARG A 118 6.09 -1.05 -10.33
N THR A 119 4.98 -0.42 -10.71
CA THR A 119 4.37 -0.61 -12.02
C THR A 119 5.19 0.13 -13.09
N VAL A 120 5.86 -0.64 -13.94
CA VAL A 120 6.71 -0.15 -15.04
C VAL A 120 5.94 0.84 -15.91
N GLY A 121 6.51 2.04 -16.13
CA GLY A 121 5.97 3.07 -17.04
C GLY A 121 5.25 4.23 -16.35
N ILE A 122 5.09 4.19 -15.03
CA ILE A 122 4.60 5.30 -14.21
C ILE A 122 5.79 6.22 -13.92
N GLY A 123 6.13 7.10 -14.87
CA GLY A 123 7.20 8.08 -14.70
C GLY A 123 6.92 9.02 -13.51
N TYR A 124 7.97 9.41 -12.79
CA TYR A 124 7.93 10.13 -11.51
C TYR A 124 7.46 11.61 -11.58
N SER A 125 6.73 11.98 -12.63
CA SER A 125 6.20 13.33 -12.85
C SER A 125 4.70 13.28 -13.11
N PHE A 126 3.92 12.79 -12.15
CA PHE A 126 2.46 12.87 -12.27
C PHE A 126 2.00 14.27 -11.88
N GLU A 127 1.71 15.07 -12.90
CA GLU A 127 0.80 16.20 -12.74
C GLU A 127 -0.57 15.67 -12.28
N PRO A 128 -1.26 16.33 -11.34
CA PRO A 128 -2.54 15.86 -10.79
C PRO A 128 -3.58 15.47 -11.86
N ALA A 129 -3.63 16.21 -12.97
CA ALA A 129 -4.53 15.92 -14.07
C ALA A 129 -4.26 14.56 -14.74
N GLN A 130 -2.99 14.21 -14.95
CA GLN A 130 -2.61 12.93 -15.55
C GLN A 130 -2.90 11.77 -14.61
N MET A 131 -2.62 11.96 -13.31
CA MET A 131 -2.92 10.96 -12.30
C MET A 131 -4.43 10.69 -12.21
N ARG A 132 -5.23 11.76 -12.24
CA ARG A 132 -6.68 11.65 -12.26
C ARG A 132 -7.17 10.87 -13.48
N GLN A 133 -6.64 11.17 -14.67
CA GLN A 133 -7.03 10.45 -15.89
C GLN A 133 -6.66 8.96 -15.81
N HIS A 134 -5.48 8.64 -15.27
CA HIS A 134 -5.05 7.27 -15.04
C HIS A 134 -6.01 6.53 -14.10
N LEU A 135 -6.27 7.09 -12.92
CA LEU A 135 -7.20 6.50 -11.95
C LEU A 135 -8.62 6.37 -12.50
N GLN A 136 -9.11 7.40 -13.20
CA GLN A 136 -10.43 7.38 -13.84
C GLN A 136 -10.54 6.22 -14.83
N SER A 137 -9.49 5.90 -15.59
CA SER A 137 -9.53 4.76 -16.51
C SER A 137 -9.74 3.41 -15.81
N TYR A 138 -9.22 3.25 -14.59
CA TYR A 138 -9.48 2.06 -13.77
C TYR A 138 -10.90 2.07 -13.17
N VAL A 139 -11.37 3.23 -12.72
CA VAL A 139 -12.76 3.41 -12.26
C VAL A 139 -13.74 3.05 -13.38
N ASP A 140 -13.53 3.54 -14.60
CA ASP A 140 -14.39 3.30 -15.76
C ASP A 140 -14.35 1.85 -16.22
N ARG A 141 -13.20 1.18 -16.08
CA ARG A 141 -13.04 -0.25 -16.37
C ARG A 141 -13.84 -1.13 -15.40
N GLY A 142 -14.02 -0.69 -14.16
CA GLY A 142 -14.71 -1.43 -13.12
C GLY A 142 -13.98 -2.69 -12.66
N MET A 143 -14.69 -3.54 -11.92
CA MET A 143 -14.14 -4.76 -11.33
C MET A 143 -14.50 -5.99 -12.14
N ALA A 144 -13.53 -6.87 -12.40
CA ALA A 144 -13.79 -8.17 -13.02
C ALA A 144 -14.66 -9.08 -12.14
N ARG A 145 -14.54 -8.93 -10.82
CA ARG A 145 -15.39 -9.56 -9.81
C ARG A 145 -15.86 -8.46 -8.87
N ASP A 146 -17.16 -8.21 -8.87
CA ASP A 146 -17.77 -7.14 -8.12
C ASP A 146 -18.70 -7.71 -7.04
N ASP A 147 -18.22 -7.67 -5.79
CA ASP A 147 -18.97 -8.08 -4.59
C ASP A 147 -19.33 -6.84 -3.72
N VAL A 148 -19.32 -5.62 -4.29
CA VAL A 148 -19.52 -4.37 -3.52
C VAL A 148 -20.88 -4.33 -2.82
N ASP A 149 -21.93 -4.86 -3.44
CA ASP A 149 -23.28 -4.87 -2.85
C ASP A 149 -23.29 -5.71 -1.57
N ARG A 150 -22.58 -6.85 -1.57
CA ARG A 150 -22.44 -7.73 -0.39
C ARG A 150 -21.58 -7.10 0.70
N LEU A 151 -20.54 -6.35 0.31
CA LEU A 151 -19.75 -5.56 1.25
C LEU A 151 -20.64 -4.49 1.90
N TYR A 152 -21.41 -3.76 1.09
CA TYR A 152 -22.31 -2.71 1.56
C TYR A 152 -23.36 -3.24 2.56
N GLU A 153 -23.97 -4.39 2.29
CA GLU A 153 -24.89 -5.06 3.23
C GLU A 153 -24.23 -5.35 4.59
N ARG A 154 -22.98 -5.82 4.60
CA ARG A 154 -22.22 -6.07 5.85
C ARG A 154 -21.88 -4.78 6.59
N ILE A 155 -21.59 -3.71 5.86
CA ILE A 155 -21.36 -2.39 6.44
C ILE A 155 -22.65 -1.85 7.07
N LEU A 156 -23.79 -1.95 6.39
CA LEU A 156 -25.09 -1.54 6.96
C LEU A 156 -25.50 -2.34 8.20
N ALA A 157 -25.02 -3.57 8.34
CA ALA A 157 -25.23 -4.36 9.55
C ALA A 157 -24.38 -3.90 10.76
N GLY A 158 -23.51 -2.88 10.60
CA GLY A 158 -22.67 -2.36 11.68
C GLY A 158 -21.47 -3.25 12.02
N THR A 159 -21.01 -4.08 11.07
CA THR A 159 -19.87 -4.98 11.30
C THR A 159 -18.60 -4.18 11.59
N PRO A 160 -17.84 -4.48 12.66
CA PRO A 160 -16.52 -3.88 12.87
C PRO A 160 -15.59 -4.14 11.69
N VAL A 161 -14.80 -3.14 11.30
CA VAL A 161 -13.92 -3.21 10.12
C VAL A 161 -12.47 -3.07 10.53
N LEU A 162 -11.65 -4.05 10.16
CA LEU A 162 -10.20 -3.93 10.10
C LEU A 162 -9.80 -3.61 8.66
N TYR A 163 -9.32 -2.40 8.41
CA TYR A 163 -8.84 -1.94 7.10
C TYR A 163 -7.32 -2.08 7.03
N LEU A 164 -6.82 -2.91 6.12
CA LEU A 164 -5.39 -3.11 5.88
C LEU A 164 -5.01 -2.29 4.64
N HIS A 165 -4.17 -1.29 4.83
CA HIS A 165 -3.73 -0.44 3.72
C HIS A 165 -2.66 -1.12 2.89
N ASP A 166 -2.42 -0.65 1.67
CA ASP A 166 -1.27 -1.06 0.86
C ASP A 166 -0.30 0.10 0.65
N ASN A 167 -0.55 0.99 -0.32
CA ASN A 167 0.47 1.92 -0.80
C ASN A 167 0.26 3.39 -0.40
N VAL A 168 1.36 4.16 -0.38
CA VAL A 168 1.29 5.63 -0.39
C VAL A 168 0.58 6.13 -1.66
N GLY A 169 -0.05 7.30 -1.56
CA GLY A 169 -0.99 7.79 -2.58
C GLY A 169 -2.37 7.14 -2.46
N GLU A 170 -2.46 5.81 -2.52
CA GLU A 170 -3.72 5.07 -2.34
C GLU A 170 -4.39 5.41 -1.00
N ILE A 171 -3.62 5.46 0.10
CA ILE A 171 -4.15 5.72 1.44
C ILE A 171 -4.97 7.02 1.57
N ALA A 172 -4.73 8.03 0.73
CA ALA A 172 -5.53 9.25 0.72
C ALA A 172 -6.94 9.01 0.16
N LEU A 173 -7.08 8.09 -0.79
CA LEU A 173 -8.36 7.67 -1.36
C LEU A 173 -9.06 6.65 -0.47
N ASP A 174 -8.29 5.74 0.17
CA ASP A 174 -8.82 4.86 1.22
C ASP A 174 -9.51 5.67 2.33
N ALA A 175 -8.92 6.80 2.75
CA ALA A 175 -9.50 7.64 3.78
C ALA A 175 -10.91 8.12 3.43
N LEU A 176 -11.21 8.42 2.15
CA LEU A 176 -12.55 8.80 1.71
C LEU A 176 -13.52 7.62 1.81
N PHE A 177 -13.10 6.42 1.40
CA PHE A 177 -13.93 5.23 1.48
C PHE A 177 -14.19 4.80 2.94
N ILE A 178 -13.18 4.90 3.80
CA ILE A 178 -13.30 4.66 5.24
C ILE A 178 -14.27 5.62 5.91
N GLN A 179 -14.24 6.92 5.55
CA GLN A 179 -15.22 7.88 6.05
C GLN A 179 -16.65 7.48 5.67
N GLU A 180 -16.86 6.95 4.46
CA GLU A 180 -18.15 6.43 4.04
C GLU A 180 -18.57 5.18 4.82
N ILE A 181 -17.64 4.25 5.06
CA ILE A 181 -17.89 3.08 5.92
C ILE A 181 -18.35 3.52 7.32
N ARG A 182 -17.66 4.50 7.93
CA ARG A 182 -18.02 5.05 9.25
C ARG A 182 -19.34 5.81 9.23
N ARG A 183 -19.67 6.48 8.12
CA ARG A 183 -20.95 7.17 7.95
C ARG A 183 -22.14 6.21 8.09
N HIS A 184 -21.95 4.93 7.79
CA HIS A 184 -22.94 3.87 7.99
C HIS A 184 -22.93 3.23 9.39
N GLY A 185 -22.15 3.79 10.33
CA GLY A 185 -22.15 3.38 11.74
C GLY A 185 -21.13 2.30 12.12
N CYS A 186 -20.27 1.87 11.18
CA CYS A 186 -19.20 0.93 11.49
C CYS A 186 -18.07 1.58 12.28
N HIS A 187 -17.51 0.83 13.23
CA HIS A 187 -16.23 1.15 13.84
C HIS A 187 -15.09 0.65 12.95
N VAL A 188 -14.16 1.53 12.56
CA VAL A 188 -13.05 1.20 11.66
C VAL A 188 -11.71 1.30 12.39
N THR A 189 -10.99 0.19 12.43
CA THR A 189 -9.57 0.12 12.79
C THR A 189 -8.73 0.01 11.52
N SER A 190 -7.82 0.95 11.28
CA SER A 190 -6.86 0.86 10.18
C SER A 190 -5.50 0.38 10.66
N ALA A 191 -4.84 -0.48 9.89
CA ALA A 191 -3.50 -0.96 10.16
C ALA A 191 -2.50 -0.51 9.09
N LEU A 192 -1.37 0.06 9.52
CA LEU A 192 -0.27 0.54 8.68
C LEU A 192 1.07 -0.04 9.11
N ARG A 193 2.07 -0.02 8.24
CA ARG A 193 3.42 -0.51 8.57
C ARG A 193 4.10 0.41 9.59
N GLY A 194 4.97 -0.15 10.42
CA GLY A 194 5.77 0.59 11.39
C GLY A 194 7.02 1.23 10.78
N GLY A 195 7.45 0.76 9.61
CA GLY A 195 8.57 1.34 8.88
C GLY A 195 8.39 1.25 7.37
N PRO A 196 9.10 2.11 6.61
CA PRO A 196 8.91 2.22 5.17
C PRO A 196 9.52 1.03 4.45
N ILE A 197 8.79 0.42 3.54
CA ILE A 197 9.30 -0.60 2.61
C ILE A 197 8.61 -0.37 1.28
N THR A 198 9.38 -0.31 0.19
CA THR A 198 8.84 -0.02 -1.16
C THR A 198 7.87 1.18 -1.14
N SER A 199 6.65 0.99 -1.65
CA SER A 199 5.53 1.93 -1.66
C SER A 199 4.57 1.73 -0.47
N ASP A 200 4.77 0.71 0.37
CA ASP A 200 3.84 0.36 1.44
C ASP A 200 3.71 1.51 2.45
N ALA A 201 2.48 1.88 2.79
CA ALA A 201 2.18 3.02 3.65
C ALA A 201 2.50 2.75 5.12
N THR A 202 3.11 3.74 5.76
CA THR A 202 3.47 3.71 7.19
C THR A 202 2.53 4.53 8.04
N MET A 203 2.61 4.38 9.36
CA MET A 203 1.91 5.23 10.34
C MET A 203 2.13 6.74 10.12
N GLU A 204 3.32 7.14 9.65
CA GLU A 204 3.62 8.54 9.33
C GLU A 204 2.84 9.00 8.09
N ASP A 205 2.85 8.21 7.02
CA ASP A 205 2.06 8.49 5.81
C ASP A 205 0.57 8.63 6.12
N GLY A 206 0.03 7.75 6.98
CA GLY A 206 -1.35 7.80 7.44
C GLY A 206 -1.70 9.12 8.13
N ARG A 207 -0.81 9.66 8.98
CA ARG A 207 -1.00 10.97 9.62
C ARG A 207 -0.91 12.11 8.59
N THR A 208 0.03 12.01 7.65
CA THR A 208 0.21 12.99 6.57
C THR A 208 -1.07 13.16 5.75
N VAL A 209 -1.75 12.06 5.39
CA VAL A 209 -3.00 12.11 4.61
C VAL A 209 -4.26 12.30 5.45
N GLY A 210 -4.13 12.45 6.78
CA GLY A 210 -5.25 12.65 7.70
C GLY A 210 -6.10 11.40 7.95
N LEU A 211 -5.56 10.20 7.71
CA LEU A 211 -6.23 8.93 7.97
C LEU A 211 -6.57 8.76 9.46
N ASP A 212 -5.71 9.27 10.35
CA ASP A 212 -5.90 9.28 11.81
C ASP A 212 -7.20 9.99 12.24
N ARG A 213 -7.72 10.91 11.42
CA ARG A 213 -9.01 11.58 11.61
C ARG A 213 -10.16 10.87 10.90
N ALA A 214 -9.86 10.06 9.89
CA ALA A 214 -10.83 9.30 9.14
C ALA A 214 -11.25 8.00 9.84
N VAL A 215 -10.45 7.44 10.75
CA VAL A 215 -10.70 6.15 11.43
C VAL A 215 -11.09 6.33 12.90
N ASP A 216 -11.56 5.26 13.53
CA ASP A 216 -11.78 5.24 14.98
C ASP A 216 -10.54 4.78 15.75
N ARG A 217 -9.72 3.91 15.14
CA ARG A 217 -8.45 3.46 15.68
C ARG A 217 -7.41 3.30 14.56
N LEU A 218 -6.20 3.81 14.78
CA LEU A 218 -5.05 3.58 13.90
C LEU A 218 -4.02 2.74 14.66
N ILE A 219 -3.63 1.60 14.09
CA ILE A 219 -2.68 0.66 14.71
C ILE A 219 -1.49 0.39 13.80
N GLN A 220 -0.35 0.10 14.42
CA GLN A 220 0.80 -0.43 13.71
C GLN A 220 0.58 -1.93 13.45
N ALA A 221 0.70 -2.36 12.20
CA ALA A 221 0.51 -3.74 11.75
C ALA A 221 1.70 -4.65 12.12
N GLY A 222 2.90 -4.09 12.10
CA GLY A 222 4.17 -4.79 12.23
C GLY A 222 5.32 -3.80 11.95
N PRO A 223 6.55 -4.27 11.72
CA PRO A 223 7.68 -3.40 11.38
C PRO A 223 7.58 -2.96 9.91
N ASP A 224 8.64 -3.18 9.12
CA ASP A 224 8.79 -2.81 7.71
C ASP A 224 8.68 -4.04 6.80
N THR A 225 7.48 -4.63 6.70
CA THR A 225 7.23 -5.83 5.89
C THR A 225 6.44 -5.51 4.64
N LEU A 226 6.78 -6.17 3.52
CA LEU A 226 5.99 -6.08 2.30
C LEU A 226 4.66 -6.82 2.53
N GLY A 227 3.55 -6.09 2.46
CA GLY A 227 2.26 -6.57 2.94
C GLY A 227 2.28 -6.85 4.45
N ILE A 228 1.47 -7.80 4.90
CA ILE A 228 1.36 -8.19 6.30
C ILE A 228 2.11 -9.50 6.56
N SER A 229 3.17 -9.44 7.36
CA SER A 229 3.85 -10.63 7.90
C SER A 229 3.14 -11.13 9.15
N TRP A 230 2.54 -12.33 9.10
CA TRP A 230 1.89 -12.92 10.28
C TRP A 230 2.85 -13.33 11.38
N GLU A 231 4.13 -13.48 11.06
CA GLU A 231 5.17 -13.79 12.05
C GLU A 231 5.57 -12.51 12.80
N GLU A 232 5.67 -11.39 12.08
CA GLU A 232 6.07 -10.09 12.63
C GLU A 232 4.86 -9.19 12.96
N ALA A 233 3.64 -9.72 12.86
CA ALA A 233 2.41 -9.01 13.19
C ALA A 233 2.41 -8.56 14.65
N SER A 234 2.14 -7.27 14.84
CA SER A 234 2.06 -6.64 16.16
C SER A 234 0.98 -7.29 17.04
N PRO A 235 1.11 -7.19 18.37
CA PRO A 235 0.03 -7.59 19.29
C PRO A 235 -1.32 -6.93 18.96
N GLU A 236 -1.30 -5.65 18.59
CA GLU A 236 -2.47 -4.85 18.24
C GLU A 236 -3.17 -5.37 16.98
N LEU A 237 -2.40 -5.73 15.94
CA LEU A 237 -2.97 -6.33 14.74
C LEU A 237 -3.59 -7.70 15.04
N ARG A 238 -2.89 -8.53 15.81
CA ARG A 238 -3.39 -9.86 16.21
C ARG A 238 -4.66 -9.76 17.03
N GLU A 239 -4.80 -8.74 17.87
CA GLU A 239 -6.01 -8.44 18.63
C GLU A 239 -7.14 -8.00 17.69
N ALA A 240 -6.89 -7.02 16.82
CA ALA A 240 -7.88 -6.49 15.90
C ALA A 240 -8.46 -7.54 14.94
N MET A 241 -7.68 -8.56 14.57
CA MET A 241 -8.16 -9.68 13.74
C MET A 241 -9.13 -10.64 14.43
N ARG A 242 -9.19 -10.64 15.77
CA ARG A 242 -10.06 -11.53 16.55
C ARG A 242 -11.39 -10.88 16.95
N ALA A 243 -11.49 -9.56 16.80
CA ALA A 243 -12.68 -8.78 17.10
C ALA A 243 -13.73 -8.91 15.99
#